data_AF-A0A7S3A7W5-F1
#
_entry.id   AF-A0A7S3A7W5-F1
#
_cell.length_a   1.000
_cell.length_b   1.000
_cell.length_c   1.000
_cell.angle_alpha   90.00
_cell.angle_beta   90.00
_cell.angle_gamma   90.00
#
_symmetry.space_group_name_H-M   'P 1'
#
loop_
_entity.id
_entity.type
_entity.pdbx_description
1 polymer ?
#
loop_
_entity_poly.entity_id
_entity_poly.type
_entity_poly.pdbx_seq_one_letter_code
_entity_poly.pdbx_strand_id
1 'polypeptide(L)'
;MEDLVADREMCMYSFEVLESYLAGEGMPTPSLEIPDTDSCAVFVTWKKRGKGGKKYVLRGCIGNLSPMSLHNALKTYAVAAACKDKRFPPIVKSEVSDLQVGKTP
;
A
#
# COMPACT_ATOMS: atom_id res chain seq x y z
N MET A 1 -11.03 -19.15 8.74
CA MET A 1 -10.76 -17.77 8.31
C MET A 1 -9.39 -17.84 7.70
N GLU A 2 -9.30 -18.01 6.38
CA GLU A 2 -8.00 -18.09 5.71
C GLU A 2 -7.30 -16.74 5.89
N ASP A 3 -6.07 -16.79 6.38
CA ASP A 3 -5.21 -15.61 6.44
C ASP A 3 -5.00 -15.13 5.01
N LEU A 4 -5.67 -14.05 4.62
CA LEU A 4 -5.42 -13.41 3.33
C LEU A 4 -3.96 -12.93 3.37
N VAL A 5 -3.05 -13.62 2.66
CA VAL A 5 -1.64 -13.27 2.57
C VAL A 5 -1.45 -12.17 1.52
N ALA A 6 -0.44 -11.31 1.70
CA ALA A 6 -0.06 -10.34 0.67
C ALA A 6 0.31 -11.07 -0.63
N ASP A 7 -0.45 -10.87 -1.69
CA ASP A 7 -0.12 -11.38 -3.01
C ASP A 7 0.64 -10.34 -3.85
N ARG A 8 1.36 -10.80 -4.87
CA ARG A 8 2.09 -9.96 -5.83
C ARG A 8 1.18 -8.91 -6.46
N GLU A 9 -0.03 -9.29 -6.87
CA GLU A 9 -0.94 -8.39 -7.57
C GLU A 9 -1.47 -7.29 -6.64
N MET A 10 -1.69 -7.61 -5.36
CA MET A 10 -2.06 -6.60 -4.35
C MET A 10 -0.93 -5.57 -4.14
N CYS A 11 0.32 -6.03 -4.17
CA CYS A 11 1.49 -5.16 -4.05
C CYS A 11 1.65 -4.26 -5.28
N MET A 12 1.50 -4.83 -6.48
CA MET A 12 1.53 -4.08 -7.74
C MET A 12 0.44 -3.00 -7.77
N TYR A 13 -0.80 -3.37 -7.45
CA TYR A 13 -1.90 -2.42 -7.39
C TYR A 13 -1.65 -1.28 -6.38
N SER A 14 -1.05 -1.60 -5.23
CA SER A 14 -0.69 -0.57 -4.24
C SER A 14 0.36 0.42 -4.77
N PHE A 15 1.30 -0.05 -5.60
CA PHE A 15 2.26 0.81 -6.30
C PHE A 15 1.59 1.67 -7.36
N GLU A 16 0.76 1.09 -8.22
CA GLU A 16 0.04 1.83 -9.26
C GLU A 16 -0.83 2.94 -8.65
N VAL A 17 -1.56 2.62 -7.58
CA VAL A 17 -2.36 3.60 -6.83
C VAL A 17 -1.51 4.75 -6.31
N LEU A 18 -0.34 4.44 -5.73
CA LEU A 18 0.57 5.47 -5.22
C LEU A 18 1.14 6.33 -6.36
N GLU A 19 1.57 5.71 -7.46
CA GLU A 19 2.12 6.42 -8.62
C GLU A 19 1.08 7.34 -9.26
N SER A 20 -0.14 6.86 -9.52
CA SER A 20 -1.23 7.69 -10.05
C SER A 20 -1.59 8.83 -9.10
N TYR A 21 -1.62 8.57 -7.79
CA TYR A 21 -1.85 9.63 -6.79
C TYR A 21 -0.77 10.71 -6.83
N LEU A 22 0.50 10.31 -6.93
CA LEU A 22 1.63 11.25 -7.01
C LEU A 22 1.70 11.98 -8.36
N ALA A 23 1.18 11.37 -9.43
CA ALA A 23 1.05 12.00 -10.74
C ALA A 23 -0.15 12.96 -10.85
N GLY A 24 -1.10 12.89 -9.91
CA GLY A 24 -2.35 13.64 -9.97
C GLY A 24 -3.34 13.07 -11.01
N GLU A 25 -3.21 11.79 -11.31
CA GLU A 25 -4.01 11.08 -12.31
C GLU A 25 -5.23 10.38 -11.67
N GLY A 26 -6.09 9.80 -12.52
CA GLY A 26 -7.19 8.95 -12.08
C GLY A 26 -6.67 7.69 -11.39
N MET A 27 -7.41 7.22 -10.38
CA MET A 27 -7.05 6.00 -9.65
C MET A 27 -7.18 4.77 -10.53
N PRO A 28 -6.20 3.85 -10.53
CA PRO A 28 -6.23 2.66 -11.37
C PRO A 28 -7.31 1.68 -10.92
N THR A 29 -7.73 0.84 -11.87
CA THR A 29 -8.64 -0.29 -11.63
C THR A 29 -7.83 -1.50 -11.15
N PRO A 30 -8.26 -2.20 -10.08
CA PRO A 30 -7.58 -3.40 -9.62
C PRO A 30 -7.64 -4.52 -10.67
N SER A 31 -6.59 -5.35 -10.71
CA SER A 31 -6.54 -6.55 -11.54
C SER A 31 -7.64 -7.55 -11.14
N LEU A 32 -8.14 -8.32 -12.11
CA LEU A 32 -9.10 -9.41 -11.89
C LEU A 32 -8.51 -10.54 -11.03
N GLU A 33 -7.19 -10.61 -10.92
CA GLU A 33 -6.49 -11.57 -10.07
C GLU A 33 -6.55 -11.22 -8.58
N ILE A 34 -6.86 -9.96 -8.25
CA ILE A 34 -7.07 -9.54 -6.86
C ILE A 34 -8.50 -9.91 -6.46
N PRO A 35 -8.70 -10.78 -5.46
CA PRO A 35 -10.03 -11.20 -5.06
C PRO A 35 -10.83 -10.00 -4.55
N ASP A 36 -12.08 -9.87 -5.02
CA ASP A 36 -13.02 -8.87 -4.49
C ASP A 36 -13.70 -9.42 -3.24
N THR A 37 -12.90 -9.71 -2.22
CA THR A 37 -13.40 -10.19 -0.94
C THR A 37 -13.94 -9.01 -0.15
N ASP A 38 -15.25 -9.04 0.07
CA ASP A 38 -15.91 -8.17 1.03
C ASP A 38 -15.47 -8.53 2.45
N SER A 39 -15.24 -7.50 3.28
CA SER A 39 -14.93 -7.65 4.70
C SER A 39 -13.50 -8.09 5.04
N CYS A 40 -12.50 -7.40 4.50
CA CYS A 40 -11.09 -7.54 4.89
C CYS A 40 -10.64 -6.42 5.84
N ALA A 41 -9.89 -6.77 6.89
CA ALA A 41 -9.04 -5.83 7.60
C ALA A 41 -7.67 -5.80 6.92
N VAL A 42 -7.16 -4.61 6.62
CA VAL A 42 -5.91 -4.45 5.85
C VAL A 42 -5.08 -3.34 6.46
N PHE A 43 -3.81 -3.64 6.71
CA PHE A 43 -2.76 -2.66 6.93
C PHE A 43 -1.82 -2.66 5.74
N VAL A 44 -1.71 -1.50 5.08
CA VAL A 44 -0.69 -1.30 4.04
C VAL A 44 0.53 -0.68 4.69
N THR A 45 1.67 -1.34 4.52
CA THR A 45 2.95 -0.88 5.04
C THR A 45 3.90 -0.55 3.90
N TRP A 46 4.35 0.69 3.84
CA TRP A 46 5.47 1.13 3.02
C TRP A 46 6.76 1.05 3.82
N LYS A 47 7.80 0.49 3.21
CA LYS A 47 9.17 0.53 3.70
C LYS A 47 10.05 1.14 2.62
N LYS A 48 11.08 1.86 3.02
CA LYS A 48 12.07 2.46 2.11
C LYS A 48 13.45 1.86 2.36
N ARG A 49 14.22 1.69 1.31
CA ARG A 49 15.63 1.30 1.39
C ARG A 49 16.42 2.32 2.21
N GLY A 50 17.06 1.86 3.28
CA GLY A 50 17.86 2.70 4.19
C GLY A 50 19.24 3.04 3.62
N LYS A 51 19.91 4.03 4.23
CA LYS A 51 21.29 4.40 3.89
C LYS A 51 22.20 3.17 4.06
N GLY A 52 22.87 2.75 2.99
CA GLY A 52 23.70 1.54 2.94
C GLY A 52 23.04 0.32 2.29
N GLY A 53 21.81 0.44 1.77
CA GLY A 53 21.20 -0.51 0.81
C GLY A 53 20.79 -1.88 1.37
N LYS A 54 21.22 -2.26 2.57
CA LYS A 54 21.02 -3.61 3.13
C LYS A 54 19.71 -3.83 3.87
N LYS A 55 19.00 -2.76 4.27
CA LYS A 55 17.80 -2.87 5.10
C LYS A 55 16.71 -1.91 4.65
N TYR A 56 15.47 -2.41 4.61
CA TYR A 56 14.27 -1.61 4.45
C TYR A 56 13.78 -1.12 5.83
N VAL A 57 13.44 0.15 5.91
CA VAL A 57 12.97 0.83 7.13
C VAL A 57 11.53 1.28 6.91
N LEU A 58 10.70 1.23 7.95
CA LEU A 58 9.31 1.70 7.89
C LEU A 58 9.26 3.14 7.36
N ARG A 59 8.42 3.36 6.34
CA ARG A 59 8.20 4.65 5.68
C ARG A 59 6.75 5.13 5.79
N GLY A 60 5.84 4.24 6.21
CA GLY A 60 4.48 4.54 6.59
C GLY A 60 3.66 3.26 6.75
N CYS A 61 2.69 3.25 7.65
CA CYS A 61 1.78 2.13 7.85
C CYS A 61 0.44 2.62 8.37
N ILE A 62 -0.61 2.44 7.58
CA ILE A 62 -1.99 2.79 7.93
C ILE A 62 -2.91 1.67 7.43
N GLY A 63 -3.98 1.43 8.16
CA GLY A 63 -4.97 0.42 7.86
C GLY A 63 -6.22 0.61 8.69
N ASN A 64 -7.10 -0.39 8.64
CA ASN A 64 -8.24 -0.49 9.53
C ASN A 64 -8.41 -1.90 10.08
N LEU A 65 -9.15 -1.97 11.18
CA LEU A 65 -9.68 -3.23 11.74
C LEU A 65 -11.14 -3.46 11.31
N SER A 66 -11.78 -2.44 10.73
CA SER A 66 -13.16 -2.54 10.26
C SER A 66 -13.21 -3.17 8.87
N PRO A 67 -14.18 -4.06 8.63
CA PRO A 67 -14.30 -4.73 7.35
C PRO A 67 -14.59 -3.76 6.20
N MET A 68 -13.77 -3.82 5.15
CA MET A 68 -13.95 -3.09 3.89
C MET A 68 -13.65 -4.03 2.72
N SER A 69 -14.20 -3.78 1.53
CA SER A 69 -13.81 -4.57 0.35
C SER A 69 -12.31 -4.41 0.09
N LEU A 70 -11.65 -5.51 -0.28
CA LEU A 70 -10.19 -5.56 -0.40
C LEU A 70 -9.65 -4.49 -1.35
N HIS A 71 -10.32 -4.31 -2.50
CA HIS A 71 -9.93 -3.32 -3.51
C HIS A 71 -9.96 -1.89 -2.95
N ASN A 72 -11.05 -1.53 -2.27
CA ASN A 72 -11.19 -0.20 -1.65
C ASN A 72 -10.20 -0.02 -0.50
N ALA A 73 -9.96 -1.06 0.29
CA ALA A 73 -9.00 -1.03 1.38
C ALA A 73 -7.59 -0.80 0.86
N LEU A 74 -7.14 -1.57 -0.14
CA LEU A 74 -5.81 -1.41 -0.75
C LEU A 74 -5.64 -0.01 -1.33
N LYS A 75 -6.61 0.45 -2.14
CA LYS A 75 -6.59 1.80 -2.73
C LYS A 75 -6.50 2.90 -1.67
N THR A 76 -7.37 2.85 -0.66
CA THR A 76 -7.45 3.87 0.39
C THR A 76 -6.19 3.88 1.25
N TYR A 77 -5.76 2.70 1.68
CA TYR A 77 -4.67 2.57 2.65
C TYR A 77 -3.29 2.61 2.01
N ALA A 78 -3.11 2.30 0.73
CA ALA A 78 -1.87 2.56 0.01
C ALA A 78 -1.51 4.05 0.05
N VAL A 79 -2.44 4.93 -0.31
CA VAL A 79 -2.22 6.38 -0.25
C VAL A 79 -2.14 6.87 1.19
N ALA A 80 -3.01 6.40 2.08
CA ALA A 80 -3.00 6.86 3.47
C ALA A 80 -1.69 6.48 4.18
N ALA A 81 -1.18 5.26 3.98
CA ALA A 81 0.09 4.84 4.53
C ALA A 81 1.26 5.64 3.94
N ALA A 82 1.21 6.01 2.66
CA ALA A 82 2.27 6.78 2.00
C ALA A 82 2.27 8.26 2.39
N CYS A 83 1.09 8.87 2.56
CA CYS A 83 0.94 10.32 2.56
C CYS A 83 0.25 10.89 3.81
N LYS A 84 -0.41 10.05 4.62
CA LYS A 84 -1.21 10.49 5.79
C LYS A 84 -0.73 9.92 7.12
N ASP A 85 0.32 9.09 7.13
CA ASP A 85 0.97 8.66 8.37
C ASP A 85 1.78 9.81 8.97
N LYS A 86 1.23 10.47 10.01
CA LYS A 86 1.80 11.67 10.63
C LYS A 86 3.20 11.47 11.25
N ARG A 87 3.66 10.23 11.41
CA ARG A 87 5.02 9.92 11.88
C ARG A 87 6.08 10.21 10.83
N PHE A 88 5.69 10.34 9.57
CA PHE A 88 6.59 10.52 8.44
C PHE A 88 6.10 11.65 7.51
N PRO A 89 7.00 12.34 6.79
CA PRO A 89 6.59 13.24 5.72
C PRO A 89 5.94 12.45 4.58
N PRO A 90 5.03 13.04 3.79
CA PRO A 90 4.45 12.37 2.62
C PRO A 90 5.54 11.83 1.69
N ILE A 91 5.33 10.61 1.17
CA ILE A 91 6.21 10.02 0.14
C ILE A 91 6.16 10.89 -1.13
N VAL A 92 7.32 11.08 -1.76
CA VAL A 92 7.43 11.79 -3.05
C VAL A 92 7.85 10.85 -4.19
N LYS A 93 7.63 11.28 -5.44
CA LYS A 93 7.88 10.48 -6.65
C LYS A 93 9.31 9.92 -6.74
N SER A 94 10.32 10.67 -6.30
CA SER A 94 11.72 10.23 -6.30
C SER A 94 12.01 9.09 -5.31
N GLU A 95 11.13 8.83 -4.35
CA GLU A 95 11.30 7.74 -3.39
C GLU A 95 10.73 6.41 -3.90
N VAL A 96 9.83 6.42 -4.90
CA VAL A 96 9.02 5.26 -5.29
C VAL A 96 9.88 4.04 -5.66
N SER A 97 10.96 4.24 -6.41
CA SER A 97 11.87 3.17 -6.81
C SER A 97 12.67 2.53 -5.66
N ASP A 98 12.71 3.19 -4.50
CA ASP A 98 13.36 2.70 -3.28
C ASP A 98 12.37 2.05 -2.30
N LEU A 99 11.08 1.96 -2.65
CA LEU A 99 10.05 1.43 -1.76
C LEU A 99 9.88 -0.08 -1.87
N GLN A 100 9.34 -0.65 -0.81
CA GLN A 100 8.72 -1.95 -0.74
C GLN A 100 7.36 -1.78 -0.06
N VAL A 101 6.35 -2.47 -0.58
CA VAL A 101 5.03 -2.54 0.05
C VAL A 101 4.78 -3.95 0.57
N GLY A 102 4.00 -4.06 1.64
CA GLY A 102 3.47 -5.33 2.11
C GLY A 102 2.16 -5.14 2.86
N LYS A 103 1.35 -6.21 2.87
CA LYS A 103 0.18 -6.34 3.75
C LYS A 103 0.60 -7.02 5.04
N THR A 104 0.16 -6.49 6.17
CA THR A 104 0.21 -7.20 7.46
C THR A 104 -1.20 -7.57 7.91
N PRO A 105 -1.38 -8.75 8.55
CA PRO A 105 -2.64 -9.12 9.17
C PRO A 105 -3.02 -8.13 10.28
#